data_AF-A0A180FZU9-F1
#
_entry.id   AF-A0A180FZU9-F1
#
_cell.length_a   1.000
_cell.length_b   1.000
_cell.length_c   1.000
_cell.angle_alpha   90.00
_cell.angle_beta   90.00
_cell.angle_gamma   90.00
#
_symmetry.space_group_name_H-M   'P 1'
#
loop_
_entity.id
_entity.type
_entity.pdbx_description
1 polymer ?
#
loop_
_entity_poly.entity_id
_entity_poly.type
_entity_poly.pdbx_seq_one_letter_code
_entity_poly.pdbx_strand_id
1 'polypeptide(L)'
;MSDIDAEDKSSRSSIGKLDDLNFPSWSIRMRAYLKIKDLWEVISGEGAPSKKKIKSTANILISHLTEIALEAVVTTENEEKPNEIWDAIVDRYASLSVNNKARIWLKFMRYEYGGNLKNYLIDCQKMIREFAIVQLGIPDDIISISVLAKLTKDYWNVVDNIIMNESVIFFPSCTLQKLQELVYMKETRAITSTSKTETSIKAEKDSAIAYKNKAEKSKRPKPANPCSNGKHNPLAFHPAWRCFKLSAEEQEALRPADPEAHSVSVDVPSSESSEEFEEIEVSAYMTHSRSTRTLPVLNSGASHHMVNNLSIFKKVKD
;
A
#
# COMPACT_ATOMS: atom_id res chain seq x y z
N MET A 1 22.05 38.48 -4.51
CA MET A 1 21.12 37.57 -3.79
C MET A 1 21.62 36.18 -4.11
N SER A 2 22.28 35.52 -3.16
CA SER A 2 22.87 34.19 -3.37
C SER A 2 21.78 33.14 -3.49
N ASP A 3 22.03 32.03 -4.21
CA ASP A 3 21.09 30.91 -4.33
C ASP A 3 20.63 30.36 -2.96
N ILE A 4 21.48 30.51 -1.95
CA ILE A 4 21.20 30.18 -0.53
C ILE A 4 20.05 31.04 0.04
N ASP A 5 19.99 32.34 -0.30
CA ASP A 5 18.91 33.24 0.17
C ASP A 5 17.57 32.96 -0.53
N ALA A 6 17.62 32.45 -1.76
CA ALA A 6 16.45 32.06 -2.53
C ALA A 6 15.85 30.73 -2.02
N GLU A 7 16.70 29.74 -1.72
CA GLU A 7 16.30 28.50 -1.05
C GLU A 7 15.78 28.74 0.37
N ASP A 8 16.35 29.70 1.10
CA ASP A 8 15.89 30.06 2.45
C ASP A 8 14.47 30.66 2.44
N LYS A 9 14.20 31.57 1.50
CA LYS A 9 12.84 32.12 1.31
C LYS A 9 11.83 31.05 0.89
N SER A 10 12.24 30.10 0.06
CA SER A 10 11.39 29.00 -0.43
C SER A 10 11.07 27.99 0.67
N SER A 11 12.06 27.61 1.48
CA SER A 11 11.87 26.70 2.61
C SER A 11 11.05 27.34 3.74
N ARG A 12 11.24 28.64 4.01
CA ARG A 12 10.42 29.39 4.97
C ARG A 12 8.98 29.57 4.50
N SER A 13 8.72 29.77 3.21
CA SER A 13 7.34 29.92 2.69
C SER A 13 6.55 28.61 2.62
N SER A 14 7.24 27.46 2.64
CA SER A 14 6.63 26.11 2.62
C SER A 14 5.98 25.71 3.96
N ILE A 15 6.36 26.36 5.06
CA ILE A 15 5.79 26.11 6.39
C ILE A 15 4.62 27.06 6.60
N GLY A 16 3.39 26.52 6.62
CA GLY A 16 2.19 27.27 6.95
C GLY A 16 2.21 27.85 8.37
N LYS A 17 1.27 28.73 8.68
CA LYS A 17 1.09 29.21 10.07
C LYS A 17 0.45 28.11 10.93
N LEU A 18 0.90 27.97 12.16
CA LEU A 18 0.36 27.01 13.13
C LEU A 18 -1.08 27.39 13.50
N ASP A 19 -1.98 26.43 13.37
CA ASP A 19 -3.36 26.51 13.83
C ASP A 19 -3.74 25.25 14.61
N ASP A 20 -4.97 25.21 15.14
CA ASP A 20 -5.48 24.07 15.88
C ASP A 20 -5.53 22.78 15.04
N LEU A 21 -5.50 22.85 13.71
CA LEU A 21 -5.74 21.73 12.81
C LEU A 21 -4.46 21.08 12.28
N ASN A 22 -3.36 21.82 12.22
CA ASN A 22 -2.18 21.43 11.45
C ASN A 22 -0.94 21.06 12.27
N PHE A 23 -0.99 21.17 13.60
CA PHE A 23 0.15 20.95 14.50
C PHE A 23 1.00 19.69 14.19
N PRO A 24 0.43 18.48 13.97
CA PRO A 24 1.24 17.30 13.65
C PRO A 24 2.12 17.49 12.42
N SER A 25 1.56 18.04 11.35
CA SER A 25 2.29 18.31 10.10
C SER A 25 3.23 19.50 10.22
N TRP A 26 2.80 20.55 10.92
CA TRP A 26 3.56 21.77 11.15
C TRP A 26 4.82 21.50 11.98
N SER A 27 4.68 20.76 13.08
CA SER A 27 5.78 20.47 14.00
C SER A 27 6.90 19.67 13.32
N ILE A 28 6.57 18.69 12.48
CA ILE A 28 7.56 17.94 11.69
C ILE A 28 8.33 18.88 10.75
N ARG A 29 7.62 19.73 9.99
CA ARG A 29 8.26 20.67 9.05
C ARG A 29 9.11 21.71 9.77
N MET A 30 8.62 22.26 10.88
CA MET A 30 9.35 23.25 11.69
C MET A 30 10.61 22.64 12.30
N ARG A 31 10.52 21.43 12.88
CA ARG A 31 11.69 20.69 13.39
C ARG A 31 12.74 20.48 12.31
N ALA A 32 12.32 20.02 11.12
CA ALA A 32 13.22 19.79 10.00
C ALA A 32 13.92 21.09 9.56
N TYR A 33 13.16 22.19 9.44
CA TYR A 33 13.69 23.49 9.06
C TYR A 33 14.71 24.03 10.07
N LEU A 34 14.42 23.96 11.37
CA LEU A 34 15.34 24.40 12.42
C LEU A 34 16.61 23.55 12.48
N LYS A 35 16.52 22.25 12.20
CA LYS A 35 17.70 21.36 12.09
C LYS A 35 18.59 21.74 10.90
N ILE A 36 17.99 22.00 9.73
CA ILE A 36 18.74 22.43 8.54
C ILE A 36 19.47 23.75 8.79
N LYS A 37 18.88 24.64 9.61
CA LYS A 37 19.46 25.95 9.96
C LYS A 37 20.42 25.93 11.15
N ASP A 38 20.69 24.75 11.73
CA ASP A 38 21.52 24.61 12.93
C ASP A 38 21.00 25.49 14.11
N LEU A 39 19.66 25.57 14.22
CA LEU A 39 18.93 26.31 15.25
C LEU A 39 18.19 25.39 16.22
N TRP A 40 18.09 24.10 15.93
CA TRP A 40 17.39 23.14 16.79
C TRP A 40 18.04 23.01 18.18
N GLU A 41 19.37 23.16 18.27
CA GLU A 41 20.14 23.16 19.51
C GLU A 41 19.63 24.19 20.55
N VAL A 42 19.10 25.32 20.06
CA VAL A 42 18.53 26.40 20.88
C VAL A 42 17.28 25.93 21.62
N ILE A 43 16.54 25.00 21.02
CA ILE A 43 15.30 24.45 21.56
C ILE A 43 15.59 23.21 22.40
N SER A 44 16.46 22.31 21.95
CA SER A 44 16.79 21.09 22.70
C SER A 44 17.59 21.36 23.98
N GLY A 45 18.17 22.56 24.12
CA GLY A 45 19.02 22.91 25.26
C GLY A 45 20.42 22.28 25.16
N GLU A 46 20.78 21.75 23.99
CA GLU A 46 22.10 21.20 23.72
C GLU A 46 23.05 22.35 23.33
N GLY A 47 24.13 22.52 24.09
CA GLY A 47 25.15 23.53 23.80
C GLY A 47 24.87 24.93 24.33
N ALA A 48 25.76 25.87 24.00
CA ALA A 48 25.69 27.27 24.41
C ALA A 48 25.46 28.17 23.18
N PRO A 49 24.20 28.30 22.71
CA PRO A 49 23.90 29.04 21.49
C PRO A 49 24.16 30.54 21.65
N SER A 50 24.61 31.19 20.58
CA SER A 50 24.80 32.64 20.58
C SER A 50 23.48 33.41 20.76
N LYS A 51 23.52 34.59 21.37
CA LYS A 51 22.35 35.49 21.48
C LYS A 51 21.64 35.75 20.14
N LYS A 52 22.40 35.77 19.03
CA LYS A 52 21.87 35.93 17.68
C LYS A 52 21.04 34.71 17.24
N LYS A 53 21.52 33.49 17.51
CA LYS A 53 20.76 32.25 17.25
C LYS A 53 19.48 32.20 18.09
N ILE A 54 19.54 32.59 19.36
CA ILE A 54 18.37 32.66 20.26
C ILE A 54 17.29 33.58 19.68
N LYS A 55 17.62 34.85 19.40
CA LYS A 55 16.68 35.82 18.84
C LYS A 55 16.13 35.39 17.48
N SER A 56 16.99 34.84 16.61
CA SER A 56 16.55 34.34 15.30
C SER A 56 15.54 33.20 15.44
N THR A 57 15.76 32.29 16.38
CA THR A 57 14.88 31.14 16.61
C THR A 57 13.52 31.58 17.15
N ALA A 58 13.49 32.48 18.14
CA ALA A 58 12.25 33.07 18.65
C ALA A 58 11.43 33.74 17.53
N ASN A 59 12.08 34.60 16.74
CA ASN A 59 11.43 35.30 15.62
C ASN A 59 10.87 34.33 14.57
N ILE A 60 11.60 33.25 14.26
CA ILE A 60 11.12 32.21 13.33
C ILE A 60 9.85 31.57 13.90
N LEU A 61 9.88 31.08 15.15
CA LEU A 61 8.73 30.44 15.79
C LEU A 61 7.52 31.37 15.77
N ILE A 62 7.66 32.58 16.30
CA ILE A 62 6.58 33.59 16.39
C ILE A 62 6.01 33.92 15.00
N SER A 63 6.86 34.08 13.98
CA SER A 63 6.39 34.42 12.62
C SER A 63 5.54 33.33 11.96
N HIS A 64 5.67 32.08 12.43
CA HIS A 64 4.91 30.93 11.96
C HIS A 64 3.72 30.58 12.85
N LEU A 65 3.32 31.46 13.77
CA LEU A 65 2.08 31.34 14.52
C LEU A 65 0.94 32.13 13.83
N THR A 66 -0.28 31.60 13.92
CA THR A 66 -1.49 32.42 13.73
C THR A 66 -1.64 33.38 14.92
N GLU A 67 -2.46 34.42 14.77
CA GLU A 67 -2.73 35.38 15.86
C GLU A 67 -3.27 34.69 17.11
N ILE A 68 -4.25 33.79 16.93
CA ILE A 68 -4.82 32.97 18.01
C ILE A 68 -3.74 32.10 18.68
N ALA A 69 -2.85 31.48 17.89
CA ALA A 69 -1.79 30.64 18.45
C ALA A 69 -0.73 31.46 19.19
N LEU A 70 -0.40 32.65 18.68
CA LEU A 70 0.54 33.58 19.30
C LEU A 70 0.03 34.01 20.67
N GLU A 71 -1.22 34.48 20.77
CA GLU A 71 -1.83 34.88 22.04
C GLU A 71 -1.92 33.74 23.06
N ALA A 72 -2.01 32.49 22.58
CA ALA A 72 -2.13 31.32 23.45
C ALA A 72 -0.79 30.83 24.03
N VAL A 73 0.34 31.07 23.36
CA VAL A 73 1.64 30.45 23.73
C VAL A 73 2.78 31.44 23.96
N VAL A 74 2.64 32.68 23.50
CA VAL A 74 3.66 33.73 23.64
C VAL A 74 3.21 34.74 24.69
N THR A 75 4.09 35.02 25.63
CA THR A 75 3.91 35.96 26.73
C THR A 75 5.11 36.91 26.80
N THR A 76 4.98 38.02 27.51
CA THR A 76 6.08 38.96 27.75
C THR A 76 7.27 38.33 28.49
N GLU A 77 7.07 37.18 29.14
CA GLU A 77 8.10 36.49 29.92
C GLU A 77 8.89 35.46 29.08
N ASN A 78 8.28 34.91 28.02
CA ASN A 78 8.87 33.86 27.19
C ASN A 78 9.21 34.30 25.76
N GLU A 79 8.84 35.52 25.33
CA GLU A 79 9.01 35.98 23.93
C GLU A 79 10.46 35.95 23.42
N GLU A 80 11.45 36.09 24.31
CA GLU A 80 12.88 35.97 23.98
C GLU A 80 13.47 34.57 24.26
N LYS A 81 12.64 33.59 24.62
CA LYS A 81 13.05 32.24 25.06
C LYS A 81 12.44 31.17 24.15
N PRO A 82 13.13 30.80 23.05
CA PRO A 82 12.60 29.91 22.03
C PRO A 82 12.24 28.51 22.54
N ASN A 83 12.98 28.00 23.53
CA ASN A 83 12.71 26.72 24.19
C ASN A 83 11.37 26.76 24.95
N GLU A 84 11.12 27.81 25.75
CA GLU A 84 9.87 27.97 26.48
C GLU A 84 8.67 28.17 25.52
N ILE A 85 8.86 28.91 24.42
CA ILE A 85 7.85 29.04 23.36
C ILE A 85 7.55 27.68 22.73
N TRP A 86 8.58 26.91 22.41
CA TRP A 86 8.42 25.58 21.82
C TRP A 86 7.68 24.62 22.76
N ASP A 87 8.05 24.62 24.04
CA ASP A 87 7.39 23.80 25.06
C ASP A 87 5.92 24.20 25.25
N ALA A 88 5.61 25.51 25.27
CA ALA A 88 4.23 26.00 25.32
C ALA A 88 3.42 25.60 24.07
N ILE A 89 4.03 25.62 22.87
CA ILE A 89 3.41 25.11 21.64
C ILE A 89 3.12 23.61 21.77
N VAL A 90 4.08 22.83 22.24
CA VAL A 90 3.92 21.37 22.42
C VAL A 90 2.85 21.10 23.49
N ASP A 91 2.85 21.80 24.61
CA ASP A 91 1.85 21.64 25.68
C ASP A 91 0.46 22.11 25.24
N ARG A 92 0.33 23.08 24.35
CA ARG A 92 -0.99 23.52 23.85
C ARG A 92 -1.52 22.59 22.77
N TYR A 93 -0.67 22.23 21.80
CA TYR A 93 -1.09 21.63 20.52
C TYR A 93 -0.68 20.17 20.35
N ALA A 94 0.42 19.74 20.98
CA ALA A 94 0.79 18.32 21.07
C ALA A 94 0.17 17.64 22.29
N SER A 95 -0.35 18.41 23.24
CA SER A 95 -0.91 17.86 24.47
C SER A 95 -1.95 16.81 24.16
N LEU A 96 -1.85 15.74 24.96
CA LEU A 96 -2.84 14.68 25.11
C LEU A 96 -4.19 15.20 25.63
N SER A 97 -4.39 16.54 25.68
CA SER A 97 -5.63 17.17 26.11
C SER A 97 -6.81 16.51 25.42
N VAL A 98 -7.85 16.30 26.24
CA VAL A 98 -9.11 15.71 25.79
C VAL A 98 -9.68 16.50 24.62
N ASN A 99 -9.47 17.83 24.57
CA ASN A 99 -9.93 18.68 23.47
C ASN A 99 -9.26 18.35 22.13
N ASN A 100 -7.93 18.17 22.10
CA ASN A 100 -7.20 17.82 20.88
C ASN A 100 -7.58 16.41 20.40
N LYS A 101 -7.64 15.47 21.35
CA LYS A 101 -8.13 14.09 21.11
C LYS A 101 -9.55 14.08 20.54
N ALA A 102 -10.47 14.81 21.18
CA ALA A 102 -11.87 14.91 20.75
C ALA A 102 -11.98 15.53 19.36
N ARG A 103 -11.23 16.59 19.05
CA ARG A 103 -11.25 17.23 17.73
C ARG A 103 -10.82 16.28 16.62
N ILE A 104 -9.71 15.56 16.81
CA ILE A 104 -9.20 14.59 15.83
C ILE A 104 -10.17 13.41 15.69
N TRP A 105 -10.70 12.91 16.80
CA TRP A 105 -11.69 11.84 16.76
C TRP A 105 -12.98 12.26 16.05
N LEU A 106 -13.53 13.42 16.38
CA LEU A 106 -14.74 13.94 15.73
C LEU A 106 -14.53 14.20 14.24
N LYS A 107 -13.36 14.71 13.85
CA LYS A 107 -12.98 14.85 12.42
C LYS A 107 -13.04 13.51 11.71
N PHE A 108 -12.47 12.46 12.29
CA PHE A 108 -12.53 11.11 11.71
C PHE A 108 -13.94 10.54 11.69
N MET A 109 -14.68 10.64 12.80
CA MET A 109 -16.03 10.09 12.89
C MET A 109 -17.00 10.74 11.90
N ARG A 110 -16.86 12.04 11.65
CA ARG A 110 -17.67 12.81 10.68
C ARG A 110 -17.18 12.68 9.23
N TYR A 111 -16.00 12.12 8.99
CA TYR A 111 -15.50 11.93 7.62
C TYR A 111 -16.30 10.85 6.90
N GLU A 112 -16.78 11.16 5.70
CA GLU A 112 -17.65 10.30 4.90
C GLU A 112 -16.95 9.85 3.61
N TYR A 113 -17.33 8.66 3.14
CA TYR A 113 -16.82 8.12 1.88
C TYR A 113 -17.41 8.85 0.67
N GLY A 114 -16.60 9.65 -0.02
CA GLY A 114 -17.00 10.41 -1.21
C GLY A 114 -17.03 9.64 -2.53
N GLY A 115 -17.04 8.30 -2.53
CA GLY A 115 -17.14 7.47 -3.74
C GLY A 115 -15.81 7.15 -4.45
N ASN A 116 -14.70 7.78 -4.08
CA ASN A 116 -13.36 7.46 -4.60
C ASN A 116 -12.56 6.69 -3.53
N LEU A 117 -12.39 5.37 -3.72
CA LEU A 117 -11.72 4.51 -2.75
C LEU A 117 -10.25 4.92 -2.53
N LYS A 118 -9.53 5.26 -3.59
CA LYS A 118 -8.10 5.64 -3.49
C LYS A 118 -7.89 6.87 -2.62
N ASN A 119 -8.65 7.94 -2.87
CA ASN A 119 -8.55 9.17 -2.10
C ASN A 119 -8.98 8.94 -0.64
N TYR A 120 -10.05 8.16 -0.45
CA TYR A 120 -10.53 7.77 0.88
C TYR A 120 -9.45 7.04 1.70
N LEU A 121 -8.74 6.08 1.10
CA LEU A 121 -7.67 5.34 1.78
C LEU A 121 -6.49 6.24 2.16
N ILE A 122 -6.09 7.14 1.26
CA ILE A 122 -5.04 8.13 1.52
C ILE A 122 -5.40 9.01 2.72
N ASP A 123 -6.65 9.46 2.80
CA ASP A 123 -7.12 10.30 3.89
C ASP A 123 -7.26 9.52 5.20
N CYS A 124 -7.75 8.29 5.17
CA CYS A 124 -7.76 7.39 6.33
C CYS A 124 -6.35 7.18 6.89
N GLN A 125 -5.37 6.92 6.03
CA GLN A 125 -3.99 6.74 6.45
C GLN A 125 -3.39 8.01 7.08
N LYS A 126 -3.77 9.20 6.60
CA LYS A 126 -3.40 10.47 7.25
C LYS A 126 -4.00 10.58 8.65
N MET A 127 -5.29 10.30 8.80
CA MET A 127 -5.98 10.37 10.11
C MET A 127 -5.43 9.34 11.11
N ILE A 128 -5.11 8.12 10.67
CA ILE A 128 -4.50 7.10 11.54
C ILE A 128 -3.13 7.56 12.05
N ARG A 129 -2.31 8.21 11.21
CA ARG A 129 -1.06 8.83 11.67
C ARG A 129 -1.31 9.95 12.67
N GLU A 130 -2.35 10.75 12.49
CA GLU A 130 -2.76 11.77 13.47
C GLU A 130 -3.11 11.13 14.83
N PHE A 131 -3.78 9.97 14.84
CA PHE A 131 -4.11 9.24 16.09
C PHE A 131 -2.88 8.80 16.87
N ALA A 132 -1.87 8.28 16.18
CA ALA A 132 -0.61 7.86 16.81
C ALA A 132 0.12 9.06 17.42
N ILE A 133 0.11 10.21 16.74
CA ILE A 133 0.78 11.44 17.21
C ILE A 133 0.13 11.97 18.49
N VAL A 134 -1.21 11.92 18.60
CA VAL A 134 -1.92 12.39 19.80
C VAL A 134 -2.20 11.29 20.83
N GLN A 135 -1.67 10.08 20.61
CA GLN A 135 -1.85 8.89 21.43
C GLN A 135 -3.32 8.73 21.85
N LEU A 136 -4.19 8.65 20.85
CA LEU A 136 -5.64 8.62 21.07
C LEU A 136 -6.07 7.37 21.86
N GLY A 137 -5.28 6.30 21.81
CA GLY A 137 -5.48 5.07 22.59
C GLY A 137 -6.64 4.23 22.08
N ILE A 138 -7.00 4.37 20.80
CA ILE A 138 -8.06 3.58 20.18
C ILE A 138 -7.46 2.24 19.76
N PRO A 139 -8.11 1.12 20.10
CA PRO A 139 -7.72 -0.19 19.61
C PRO A 139 -7.70 -0.26 18.07
N ASP A 140 -6.72 -0.96 17.53
CA ASP A 140 -6.44 -1.06 16.10
C ASP A 140 -7.60 -1.71 15.32
N ASP A 141 -8.23 -2.73 15.90
CA ASP A 141 -9.43 -3.38 15.37
C ASP A 141 -10.62 -2.41 15.25
N ILE A 142 -10.84 -1.55 16.26
CA ILE A 142 -11.89 -0.53 16.23
C ILE A 142 -11.64 0.51 15.14
N ILE A 143 -10.38 0.87 14.88
CA ILE A 143 -10.01 1.75 13.77
C ILE A 143 -10.37 1.07 12.43
N SER A 144 -9.97 -0.19 12.23
CA SER A 144 -10.30 -0.96 11.03
C SER A 144 -11.80 -1.06 10.79
N ILE A 145 -12.57 -1.43 11.83
CA ILE A 145 -14.04 -1.50 11.78
C ILE A 145 -14.62 -0.14 11.38
N SER A 146 -14.14 0.95 11.97
CA SER A 146 -14.62 2.30 11.68
C SER A 146 -14.33 2.74 10.24
N VAL A 147 -13.18 2.35 9.68
CA VAL A 147 -12.85 2.61 8.27
C VAL A 147 -13.78 1.83 7.34
N LEU A 148 -14.08 0.57 7.65
CA LEU A 148 -14.96 -0.27 6.85
C LEU A 148 -16.44 0.20 6.92
N ALA A 149 -16.90 0.60 8.11
CA ALA A 149 -18.27 1.04 8.35
C ALA A 149 -18.70 2.28 7.54
N LYS A 150 -17.72 3.08 7.08
CA LYS A 150 -17.96 4.29 6.28
C LYS A 150 -18.13 4.00 4.78
N LEU A 151 -17.81 2.80 4.31
CA LEU A 151 -17.92 2.44 2.89
C LEU A 151 -19.38 2.23 2.48
N THR A 152 -19.68 2.49 1.20
CA THR A 152 -21.03 2.27 0.65
C THR A 152 -21.34 0.80 0.42
N LYS A 153 -22.62 0.50 0.18
CA LYS A 153 -23.14 -0.85 -0.12
C LYS A 153 -22.39 -1.61 -1.21
N ASP A 154 -21.77 -0.91 -2.15
CA ASP A 154 -20.99 -1.52 -3.24
C ASP A 154 -19.75 -2.27 -2.72
N TYR A 155 -19.35 -2.01 -1.47
CA TYR A 155 -18.23 -2.66 -0.79
C TYR A 155 -18.65 -3.64 0.31
N TRP A 156 -19.93 -3.90 0.56
CA TRP A 156 -20.35 -4.80 1.66
C TRP A 156 -19.74 -6.19 1.56
N ASN A 157 -19.74 -6.81 0.37
CA ASN A 157 -19.08 -8.10 0.19
C ASN A 157 -17.58 -8.05 0.54
N VAL A 158 -16.90 -6.95 0.22
CA VAL A 158 -15.48 -6.76 0.56
C VAL A 158 -15.31 -6.62 2.07
N VAL A 159 -16.15 -5.80 2.70
CA VAL A 159 -16.18 -5.58 4.14
C VAL A 159 -16.38 -6.91 4.88
N ASP A 160 -17.39 -7.70 4.47
CA ASP A 160 -17.67 -9.01 5.07
C ASP A 160 -16.47 -9.96 4.94
N ASN A 161 -15.81 -10.00 3.77
CA ASN A 161 -14.60 -10.82 3.60
C ASN A 161 -13.44 -10.38 4.50
N ILE A 162 -13.27 -9.07 4.72
CA ILE A 162 -12.25 -8.54 5.63
C ILE A 162 -12.59 -8.89 7.08
N ILE A 163 -13.85 -8.75 7.50
CA ILE A 163 -14.31 -9.06 8.86
C ILE A 163 -14.09 -10.54 9.20
N MET A 164 -14.26 -11.43 8.23
CA MET A 164 -14.05 -12.88 8.43
C MET A 164 -12.56 -13.27 8.56
N ASN A 165 -11.64 -12.34 8.31
CA ASN A 165 -10.21 -12.57 8.46
C ASN A 165 -9.65 -11.73 9.63
N GLU A 166 -9.47 -12.39 10.78
CA GLU A 166 -9.03 -11.75 12.02
C GLU A 166 -7.67 -11.05 11.87
N SER A 167 -6.72 -11.64 11.16
CA SER A 167 -5.39 -11.04 10.98
C SER A 167 -5.41 -9.79 10.11
N VAL A 168 -6.41 -9.64 9.22
CA VAL A 168 -6.58 -8.44 8.40
C VAL A 168 -7.32 -7.35 9.17
N ILE A 169 -8.42 -7.68 9.84
CA ILE A 169 -9.24 -6.70 10.54
C ILE A 169 -8.57 -6.15 11.81
N PHE A 170 -7.74 -6.93 12.48
CA PHE A 170 -7.07 -6.47 13.70
C PHE A 170 -6.13 -5.29 13.42
N PHE A 171 -5.47 -5.24 12.26
CA PHE A 171 -4.49 -4.20 11.94
C PHE A 171 -4.99 -3.24 10.85
N PRO A 172 -5.08 -1.92 11.14
CA PRO A 172 -5.47 -0.91 10.14
C PRO A 172 -4.59 -0.91 8.90
N SER A 173 -3.29 -1.19 9.03
CA SER A 173 -2.37 -1.32 7.90
C SER A 173 -2.79 -2.44 6.94
N CYS A 174 -3.08 -3.64 7.48
CA CYS A 174 -3.53 -4.80 6.71
C CYS A 174 -4.90 -4.55 6.08
N THR A 175 -5.85 -3.96 6.83
CA THR A 175 -7.17 -3.58 6.31
C THR A 175 -7.06 -2.58 5.15
N LEU A 176 -6.25 -1.52 5.30
CA LEU A 176 -6.04 -0.54 4.23
C LEU A 176 -5.33 -1.17 3.02
N GLN A 177 -4.35 -2.05 3.24
CA GLN A 177 -3.67 -2.78 2.16
C GLN A 177 -4.64 -3.65 1.37
N LYS A 178 -5.55 -4.36 2.04
CA LYS A 178 -6.57 -5.18 1.37
C LYS A 178 -7.52 -4.34 0.50
N LEU A 179 -7.92 -3.17 0.99
CA LEU A 179 -8.72 -2.23 0.20
C LEU A 179 -7.92 -1.63 -0.96
N GLN A 180 -6.62 -1.41 -0.78
CA GLN A 180 -5.72 -0.91 -1.83
C GLN A 180 -5.52 -1.92 -2.95
N GLU A 181 -5.44 -3.23 -2.64
CA GLU A 181 -5.41 -4.30 -3.65
C GLU A 181 -6.64 -4.25 -4.57
N LEU A 182 -7.81 -3.93 -4.01
CA LEU A 182 -9.04 -3.80 -4.80
C LEU A 182 -9.01 -2.59 -5.72
N VAL A 183 -8.40 -1.47 -5.31
CA VAL A 183 -8.18 -0.31 -6.19
C VAL A 183 -7.33 -0.75 -7.38
N TYR A 184 -6.21 -1.42 -7.13
CA TYR A 184 -5.31 -1.90 -8.17
C TYR A 184 -6.01 -2.87 -9.14
N MET A 185 -6.80 -3.80 -8.62
CA MET A 185 -7.58 -4.75 -9.44
C MET A 185 -8.65 -4.06 -10.30
N LYS A 186 -9.28 -2.99 -9.80
CA LYS A 186 -10.24 -2.19 -10.59
C LYS A 186 -9.52 -1.36 -11.67
N GLU A 187 -8.41 -0.72 -11.33
CA GLU A 187 -7.62 0.10 -12.27
C GLU A 187 -7.05 -0.76 -13.43
N THR A 188 -6.51 -1.95 -13.13
CA THR A 188 -5.99 -2.88 -14.16
C THR A 188 -7.08 -3.44 -15.09
N ARG A 189 -8.28 -3.71 -14.56
CA ARG A 189 -9.45 -4.11 -15.37
C ARG A 189 -9.99 -2.96 -16.23
N ALA A 190 -9.95 -1.73 -15.73
CA ALA A 190 -10.34 -0.56 -16.49
C ALA A 190 -9.42 -0.35 -17.71
N ILE A 191 -8.10 -0.44 -17.54
CA ILE A 191 -7.12 -0.28 -18.62
C ILE A 191 -7.30 -1.32 -19.75
N THR A 192 -7.66 -2.55 -19.39
CA THR A 192 -7.96 -3.61 -20.37
C THR A 192 -9.29 -3.42 -21.09
N SER A 193 -10.22 -2.65 -20.52
CA SER A 193 -11.51 -2.31 -21.14
C SER A 193 -11.44 -1.06 -22.04
N THR A 194 -10.60 -0.08 -21.73
CA THR A 194 -10.48 1.16 -22.53
C THR A 194 -9.79 0.95 -23.88
N SER A 195 -9.06 -0.15 -24.06
CA SER A 195 -8.48 -0.53 -25.36
C SER A 195 -9.52 -1.08 -26.37
N LYS A 196 -10.82 -1.10 -26.03
CA LYS A 196 -11.91 -1.56 -26.91
C LYS A 196 -12.97 -0.49 -27.24
N THR A 197 -12.75 0.77 -26.88
CA THR A 197 -13.74 1.84 -27.08
C THR A 197 -13.27 2.91 -28.05
N GLU A 198 -13.09 2.51 -29.31
CA GLU A 198 -13.31 3.38 -30.47
C GLU A 198 -14.05 2.60 -31.57
N THR A 199 -15.32 2.26 -31.34
CA THR A 199 -16.34 2.36 -32.41
C THR A 199 -17.75 2.29 -31.82
N SER A 200 -18.54 3.26 -32.24
CA SER A 200 -19.89 3.57 -31.81
C SER A 200 -20.94 2.60 -32.39
N ILE A 201 -21.87 2.16 -31.52
CA ILE A 201 -23.30 1.91 -31.74
C ILE A 201 -23.73 1.04 -32.95
N LYS A 202 -24.20 -0.20 -32.68
CA LYS A 202 -25.59 -0.67 -32.90
C LYS A 202 -25.73 -2.20 -32.72
N ALA A 203 -26.92 -2.56 -32.26
CA ALA A 203 -27.61 -3.86 -32.35
C ALA A 203 -27.29 -4.94 -31.29
N GLU A 204 -28.32 -5.18 -30.48
CA GLU A 204 -28.61 -6.43 -29.79
C GLU A 204 -28.62 -7.64 -30.75
N LYS A 205 -28.46 -8.83 -30.13
CA LYS A 205 -28.65 -10.17 -30.70
C LYS A 205 -27.62 -10.56 -31.76
N ASP A 206 -26.62 -11.34 -31.35
CA ASP A 206 -26.72 -12.76 -31.67
C ASP A 206 -25.73 -13.63 -30.89
N SER A 207 -26.29 -14.77 -30.51
CA SER A 207 -25.65 -15.91 -29.91
C SER A 207 -24.62 -16.52 -30.88
N ALA A 208 -23.50 -16.95 -30.33
CA ALA A 208 -22.74 -18.11 -30.81
C ALA A 208 -22.30 -18.17 -32.28
N ILE A 209 -21.42 -17.27 -32.77
CA ILE A 209 -20.38 -17.65 -33.74
C ILE A 209 -19.11 -16.84 -33.48
N ALA A 210 -18.15 -17.39 -32.73
CA ALA A 210 -16.78 -16.89 -32.67
C ALA A 210 -15.76 -18.04 -32.79
N TYR A 211 -16.01 -18.96 -33.72
CA TYR A 211 -14.97 -19.82 -34.27
C TYR A 211 -14.76 -19.41 -35.72
N LYS A 212 -13.79 -18.52 -35.95
CA LYS A 212 -12.91 -18.42 -37.13
C LYS A 212 -12.16 -17.08 -37.07
N ASN A 213 -11.02 -17.08 -36.38
CA ASN A 213 -9.98 -16.10 -36.68
C ASN A 213 -8.76 -16.86 -37.19
N LYS A 214 -8.43 -16.62 -38.47
CA LYS A 214 -7.12 -16.93 -39.03
C LYS A 214 -6.08 -16.20 -38.16
N ALA A 215 -5.25 -16.97 -37.48
CA ALA A 215 -4.24 -16.44 -36.58
C ALA A 215 -3.13 -15.74 -37.39
N GLU A 216 -3.10 -14.42 -37.38
CA GLU A 216 -1.87 -13.67 -37.62
C GLU A 216 -0.98 -13.80 -36.39
N LYS A 217 0.17 -14.44 -36.56
CA LYS A 217 1.10 -14.79 -35.48
C LYS A 217 1.77 -13.53 -34.92
N SER A 218 1.37 -13.11 -33.72
CA SER A 218 2.20 -12.19 -32.92
C SER A 218 3.53 -12.89 -32.60
N LYS A 219 4.65 -12.34 -33.07
CA LYS A 219 6.00 -12.86 -32.77
C LYS A 219 6.30 -12.62 -31.27
N ARG A 220 6.08 -13.63 -30.44
CA ARG A 220 6.64 -13.68 -29.08
C ARG A 220 8.19 -13.70 -29.18
N PRO A 221 8.92 -13.06 -28.26
CA PRO A 221 10.38 -13.18 -28.20
C PRO A 221 10.75 -14.66 -28.07
N LYS A 222 11.76 -15.12 -28.82
CA LYS A 222 12.22 -16.50 -28.71
C LYS A 222 12.90 -16.69 -27.34
N PRO A 223 12.63 -17.81 -26.62
CA PRO A 223 13.33 -18.10 -25.38
C PRO A 223 14.84 -18.18 -25.63
N ALA A 224 15.66 -17.68 -24.69
CA ALA A 224 17.11 -17.53 -24.85
C ALA A 224 17.82 -18.86 -25.19
N ASN A 225 17.35 -19.98 -24.63
CA ASN A 225 17.90 -21.31 -24.84
C ASN A 225 16.78 -22.28 -25.30
N PRO A 226 16.38 -22.25 -26.59
CA PRO A 226 15.31 -23.10 -27.08
C PRO A 226 15.78 -24.55 -27.24
N CYS A 227 14.89 -25.50 -27.00
CA CYS A 227 15.10 -26.92 -27.34
C CYS A 227 14.67 -27.19 -28.79
N SER A 228 15.36 -28.11 -29.45
CA SER A 228 15.04 -28.57 -30.80
C SER A 228 14.15 -29.81 -30.74
N ASN A 229 13.37 -30.08 -31.79
CA ASN A 229 12.55 -31.29 -31.85
C ASN A 229 13.44 -32.54 -31.66
N GLY A 230 13.12 -33.38 -30.68
CA GLY A 230 13.87 -34.58 -30.29
C GLY A 230 15.18 -34.32 -29.52
N LYS A 231 15.53 -33.07 -29.21
CA LYS A 231 16.78 -32.75 -28.48
C LYS A 231 16.57 -31.66 -27.43
N HIS A 232 16.75 -32.04 -26.17
CA HIS A 232 16.76 -31.12 -25.05
C HIS A 232 18.05 -30.28 -25.02
N ASN A 233 17.92 -28.99 -24.75
CA ASN A 233 19.05 -28.10 -24.48
C ASN A 233 19.30 -28.08 -22.97
N PRO A 234 20.47 -28.54 -22.48
CA PRO A 234 20.78 -28.56 -21.04
C PRO A 234 20.73 -27.20 -20.33
N LEU A 235 20.81 -26.10 -21.09
CA LEU A 235 20.71 -24.73 -20.58
C LEU A 235 19.27 -24.17 -20.63
N ALA A 236 18.27 -25.00 -20.95
CA ALA A 236 16.88 -24.59 -20.93
C ALA A 236 16.35 -24.51 -19.48
N PHE A 237 15.39 -23.62 -19.23
CA PHE A 237 14.77 -23.41 -17.91
C PHE A 237 13.83 -24.55 -17.45
N HIS A 238 14.00 -25.76 -17.97
CA HIS A 238 13.23 -26.95 -17.57
C HIS A 238 14.12 -28.18 -17.65
N PRO A 239 13.90 -29.22 -16.82
CA PRO A 239 14.67 -30.45 -16.88
C PRO A 239 14.29 -31.29 -18.12
N ALA A 240 15.20 -32.17 -18.56
CA ALA A 240 15.06 -32.95 -19.79
C ALA A 240 13.76 -33.77 -19.86
N TRP A 241 13.34 -34.38 -18.74
CA TRP A 241 12.10 -35.17 -18.65
C TRP A 241 10.81 -34.35 -18.78
N ARG A 242 10.87 -33.02 -18.65
CA ARG A 242 9.74 -32.10 -18.92
C ARG A 242 9.86 -31.35 -20.25
N CYS A 243 10.78 -31.76 -21.12
CA CYS A 243 10.99 -31.12 -22.40
C CYS A 243 9.89 -31.50 -23.39
N PHE A 244 8.95 -30.59 -23.67
CA PHE A 244 7.88 -30.75 -24.67
C PHE A 244 8.37 -31.00 -26.11
N LYS A 245 9.68 -30.91 -26.35
CA LYS A 245 10.29 -31.23 -27.64
C LYS A 245 10.74 -32.69 -27.75
N LEU A 246 10.81 -33.43 -26.66
CA LEU A 246 11.03 -34.87 -26.64
C LEU A 246 9.70 -35.64 -26.79
N SER A 247 9.77 -36.87 -27.26
CA SER A 247 8.61 -37.77 -27.31
C SER A 247 8.16 -38.16 -25.89
N ALA A 248 6.92 -38.62 -25.74
CA ALA A 248 6.40 -39.06 -24.44
C ALA A 248 7.21 -40.25 -23.88
N GLU A 249 7.70 -41.13 -24.75
CA GLU A 249 8.53 -42.28 -24.37
C GLU A 249 9.91 -41.83 -23.89
N GLU A 250 10.52 -40.85 -24.55
CA GLU A 250 11.80 -40.26 -24.14
C GLU A 250 11.69 -39.49 -22.82
N GLN A 251 10.59 -38.77 -22.60
CA GLN A 251 10.33 -38.07 -21.34
C GLN A 251 10.18 -39.03 -20.17
N GLU A 252 9.45 -40.14 -20.37
CA GLU A 252 9.22 -41.14 -19.32
C GLU A 252 10.49 -41.95 -19.02
N ALA A 253 11.31 -42.25 -20.03
CA ALA A 253 12.61 -42.89 -19.84
C ALA A 253 13.62 -42.02 -19.06
N LEU A 254 13.48 -40.70 -19.15
CA LEU A 254 14.30 -39.72 -18.43
C LEU A 254 13.71 -39.33 -17.07
N ARG A 255 12.53 -39.84 -16.73
CA ARG A 255 11.84 -39.53 -15.49
C ARG A 255 12.55 -40.23 -14.33
N PRO A 256 12.97 -39.49 -13.28
CA PRO A 256 13.57 -40.11 -12.10
C PRO A 256 12.57 -41.07 -11.43
N ALA A 257 13.08 -42.20 -10.93
CA ALA A 257 12.26 -43.25 -10.29
C ALA A 257 11.71 -42.85 -8.90
N ASP A 258 12.26 -41.79 -8.29
CA ASP A 258 11.85 -41.27 -7.00
C ASP A 258 11.39 -39.81 -7.13
N PRO A 259 10.10 -39.49 -6.84
CA PRO A 259 9.59 -38.12 -6.89
C PRO A 259 10.10 -37.22 -5.74
N GLU A 260 10.69 -37.76 -4.67
CA GLU A 260 11.23 -36.98 -3.54
C GLU A 260 12.64 -36.41 -3.80
N ALA A 261 13.34 -36.87 -4.86
CA ALA A 261 14.67 -36.39 -5.24
C ALA A 261 14.72 -34.98 -5.87
N HIS A 262 13.58 -34.27 -5.89
CA HIS A 262 13.49 -32.85 -6.29
C HIS A 262 13.11 -31.91 -5.15
N SER A 263 13.02 -32.44 -3.93
CA SER A 263 13.25 -31.63 -2.74
C SER A 263 14.75 -31.32 -2.75
N VAL A 264 15.13 -30.11 -3.11
CA VAL A 264 16.48 -29.65 -2.79
C VAL A 264 16.51 -29.46 -1.28
N SER A 265 16.91 -30.49 -0.55
CA SER A 265 17.48 -30.32 0.77
C SER A 265 18.76 -29.53 0.57
N VAL A 266 18.70 -28.21 0.74
CA VAL A 266 19.92 -27.43 0.91
C VAL A 266 20.43 -27.77 2.30
N ASP A 267 21.51 -28.56 2.37
CA ASP A 267 22.32 -28.61 3.58
C ASP A 267 22.85 -27.19 3.81
N VAL A 268 22.30 -26.54 4.84
CA VAL A 268 22.81 -25.28 5.37
C VAL A 268 24.18 -25.58 5.97
N PRO A 269 25.29 -25.02 5.45
CA PRO A 269 26.50 -24.95 6.24
C PRO A 269 26.20 -23.97 7.37
N SER A 270 26.36 -24.43 8.61
CA SER A 270 26.25 -23.61 9.81
C SER A 270 27.06 -22.32 9.69
N SER A 271 26.40 -21.20 9.41
CA SER A 271 26.92 -19.87 9.68
C SER A 271 25.76 -18.92 9.90
N GLU A 272 25.78 -18.31 11.08
CA GLU A 272 24.77 -17.41 11.63
C GLU A 272 24.40 -16.27 10.67
N SER A 273 23.16 -16.27 10.18
CA SER A 273 22.47 -15.04 9.78
C SER A 273 20.97 -15.32 9.70
N SER A 274 20.23 -14.71 10.62
CA SER A 274 18.78 -14.71 10.71
C SER A 274 18.17 -13.87 9.58
N GLU A 275 17.59 -14.53 8.58
CA GLU A 275 16.62 -13.90 7.67
C GLU A 275 15.29 -14.66 7.77
N GLU A 276 14.26 -13.93 8.16
CA GLU A 276 12.88 -14.35 8.35
C GLU A 276 12.27 -14.63 6.98
N PHE A 277 11.94 -15.90 6.68
CA PHE A 277 11.29 -16.27 5.43
C PHE A 277 9.79 -15.90 5.49
N GLU A 278 9.38 -15.03 4.58
CA GLU A 278 8.00 -14.58 4.41
C GLU A 278 7.18 -15.71 3.76
N GLU A 279 6.33 -16.39 4.55
CA GLU A 279 5.31 -17.30 4.03
C GLU A 279 4.25 -16.50 3.27
N ILE A 280 4.27 -16.55 1.94
CA ILE A 280 3.25 -15.92 1.10
C ILE A 280 1.99 -16.80 1.12
N GLU A 281 1.03 -16.44 1.97
CA GLU A 281 -0.31 -17.02 1.96
C GLU A 281 -1.08 -16.61 0.69
N VAL A 282 -1.32 -17.56 -0.21
CA VAL A 282 -2.09 -17.32 -1.44
C VAL A 282 -3.57 -17.59 -1.16
N SER A 283 -4.36 -16.54 -0.97
CA SER A 283 -5.82 -16.64 -0.82
C SER A 283 -6.56 -16.35 -2.15
N ALA A 284 -7.45 -17.27 -2.55
CA ALA A 284 -8.23 -17.19 -3.78
C ALA A 284 -9.66 -16.68 -3.54
N TYR A 285 -10.09 -15.65 -4.28
CA TYR A 285 -11.45 -15.11 -4.23
C TYR A 285 -12.43 -15.96 -5.07
N MET A 286 -13.36 -16.67 -4.42
CA MET A 286 -14.49 -17.33 -5.10
C MET A 286 -15.76 -16.49 -5.02
N THR A 287 -16.21 -15.98 -6.17
CA THR A 287 -17.54 -15.36 -6.29
C THR A 287 -18.59 -16.45 -6.53
N HIS A 288 -19.40 -16.75 -5.51
CA HIS A 288 -20.52 -17.66 -5.66
C HIS A 288 -21.68 -16.96 -6.40
N SER A 289 -21.88 -17.32 -7.67
CA SER A 289 -23.20 -17.24 -8.29
C SER A 289 -24.09 -18.32 -7.65
N ARG A 290 -25.35 -18.01 -7.31
CA ARG A 290 -26.35 -18.94 -6.71
C ARG A 290 -26.79 -20.06 -7.68
N SER A 291 -25.86 -20.67 -8.41
CA SER A 291 -26.07 -21.85 -9.24
C SER A 291 -25.35 -23.03 -8.59
N THR A 292 -26.11 -23.86 -7.89
CA THR A 292 -25.62 -25.04 -7.14
C THR A 292 -25.24 -26.22 -8.04
N ARG A 293 -24.77 -26.00 -9.28
CA ARG A 293 -24.52 -27.13 -10.22
C ARG A 293 -23.14 -27.21 -10.86
N THR A 294 -22.22 -26.30 -10.62
CA THR A 294 -20.89 -26.38 -11.24
C THR A 294 -19.80 -26.08 -10.24
N LEU A 295 -19.17 -27.15 -9.72
CA LEU A 295 -17.94 -27.05 -8.95
C LEU A 295 -16.80 -26.55 -9.85
N PRO A 296 -15.91 -25.68 -9.35
CA PRO A 296 -14.74 -25.26 -10.10
C PRO A 296 -13.77 -26.42 -10.29
N VAL A 297 -13.29 -26.60 -11.53
CA VAL A 297 -12.31 -27.64 -11.87
C VAL A 297 -10.95 -26.97 -12.10
N LEU A 298 -9.93 -27.40 -11.35
CA LEU A 298 -8.55 -26.97 -11.55
C LEU A 298 -7.84 -27.91 -12.54
N ASN A 299 -7.16 -27.32 -13.52
CA ASN A 299 -6.22 -28.03 -14.38
C ASN A 299 -4.83 -27.93 -13.75
N SER A 300 -4.15 -29.06 -13.55
CA SER A 300 -2.81 -29.13 -12.93
C SER A 300 -1.70 -28.40 -13.71
N GLY A 301 -1.98 -27.90 -14.91
CA GLY A 301 -1.09 -27.04 -15.69
C GLY A 301 -1.55 -25.59 -15.92
N ALA A 302 -2.65 -25.15 -15.30
CA ALA A 302 -3.15 -23.78 -15.49
C ALA A 302 -2.52 -22.82 -14.47
N SER A 303 -1.82 -21.79 -14.97
CA SER A 303 -1.21 -20.78 -14.11
C SER A 303 -2.17 -19.64 -13.74
N HIS A 304 -3.25 -19.40 -14.50
CA HIS A 304 -4.09 -18.19 -14.32
C HIS A 304 -5.61 -18.36 -14.60
N HIS A 305 -6.13 -19.57 -14.88
CA HIS A 305 -7.55 -19.76 -15.24
C HIS A 305 -8.19 -20.97 -14.57
N MET A 306 -9.40 -20.76 -14.00
CA MET A 306 -10.30 -21.80 -13.49
C MET A 306 -11.52 -21.88 -14.40
N VAL A 307 -12.00 -23.09 -14.71
CA VAL A 307 -13.18 -23.28 -15.57
C VAL A 307 -14.21 -24.17 -14.87
N ASN A 308 -15.47 -23.73 -14.89
CA ASN A 308 -16.59 -24.41 -14.24
C ASN A 308 -17.32 -25.39 -15.19
N ASN A 309 -16.57 -26.09 -16.04
CA ASN A 309 -17.14 -27.07 -16.96
C ASN A 309 -16.21 -28.28 -17.13
N LEU A 310 -16.59 -29.43 -16.58
CA LEU A 310 -15.80 -30.66 -16.65
C LEU A 310 -15.71 -31.22 -18.08
N SER A 311 -16.70 -30.95 -18.95
CA SER A 311 -16.77 -31.56 -20.28
C SER A 311 -15.71 -31.07 -21.26
N ILE A 312 -14.99 -30.00 -20.93
CA ILE A 312 -13.84 -29.52 -21.72
C ILE A 312 -12.58 -30.35 -21.46
N PHE A 313 -12.57 -31.16 -20.40
CA PHE A 313 -11.45 -32.02 -20.04
C PHE A 313 -11.69 -33.42 -20.60
N LYS A 314 -10.67 -33.98 -21.27
CA LYS A 314 -10.66 -35.38 -21.70
C LYS A 314 -9.75 -36.15 -20.76
N LYS A 315 -10.26 -37.23 -20.18
CA LYS A 315 -9.45 -38.15 -19.36
C LYS A 315 -8.41 -38.80 -20.28
N VAL A 316 -7.12 -38.62 -19.97
CA VAL A 316 -6.03 -39.08 -20.85
C VAL A 316 -5.62 -40.53 -20.56
N LYS A 317 -6.09 -41.15 -19.47
CA LYS A 317 -6.00 -42.59 -19.15
C LYS A 317 -6.85 -42.90 -17.91
N ASP A 318 -7.27 -44.15 -17.75
CA ASP A 318 -7.96 -44.62 -16.55
C ASP A 318 -7.05 -44.78 -15.35
#